data_AF-A0A7S0M9C7-F1
#
_entry.id   AF-A0A7S0M9C7-F1
#
_cell.length_a   1.000
_cell.length_b   1.000
_cell.length_c   1.000
_cell.angle_alpha   90.00
_cell.angle_beta   90.00
_cell.angle_gamma   90.00
#
_symmetry.space_group_name_H-M   'P 1'
#
loop_
_entity.id
_entity.type
_entity.pdbx_description
1 polymer ?
#
loop_
_entity_poly.entity_id
_entity_poly.type
_entity_poly.pdbx_seq_one_letter_code
_entity_poly.pdbx_strand_id
1 'polypeptide(L)'
;AHSLEVLQTHKVDKPTGKMGKDEKKKDTKKDRKITESREEKMFRRLEKKKRKREAEAERKTICGYTDENNRFGDSNLTQQFKWHKKDEQSQVLRREGAHISIEDLPERERKRAEAERKAKIEEEVEKVKRRREEREKELAWMEEEKARMLRESEQQQHDEWERKADDFHLEQARLRSKIRVREGRAKPIDVMAKNLYLDDKDVEMTEPYKLFKGLTMPALEELQKDIEVHRNLDRNNSEFWEAMVVVCGDEMEEAKKAEANKGQRNLSSFDGGVHSAVQEEVVRMFAGKSWRELDAQEEEIKATLAGDSAGDTEFWDAVLKRLVVAKSKAKLKEIHQSILRRRLDMLETKLAAEAMAVADAPPESAEKKWDDSDSDKSSDESDDEADGAKGSFSPVLLEAYQGEDVVDADTDKKA
;
A
#
# COMPACT_ATOMS: atom_id res chain seq x y z
N ALA A 1 -10.48 17.40 120.62
CA ALA A 1 -10.82 18.72 120.03
C ALA A 1 -10.65 18.61 118.52
N HIS A 2 -11.70 18.99 117.76
CA HIS A 2 -11.72 19.24 116.31
C HIS A 2 -11.44 18.05 115.38
N SER A 3 -12.24 17.69 114.38
CA SER A 3 -13.43 18.31 113.78
C SER A 3 -14.28 17.20 113.13
N LEU A 4 -15.59 17.30 113.30
CA LEU A 4 -16.61 16.65 112.49
C LEU A 4 -16.62 17.32 111.11
N GLU A 5 -16.29 16.59 110.05
CA GLU A 5 -16.59 17.01 108.68
C GLU A 5 -17.70 16.12 108.12
N VAL A 6 -18.85 16.74 107.94
CA VAL A 6 -20.10 16.15 107.46
C VAL A 6 -19.98 15.93 105.96
N LEU A 7 -19.77 14.69 105.52
CA LEU A 7 -20.00 14.31 104.12
C LEU A 7 -21.49 14.01 103.92
N GLN A 8 -22.23 15.05 103.54
CA GLN A 8 -23.58 14.91 102.97
C GLN A 8 -23.49 14.18 101.62
N THR A 9 -23.89 12.91 101.60
CA THR A 9 -24.14 12.18 100.35
C THR A 9 -25.44 12.69 99.73
N HIS A 10 -25.36 13.71 98.87
CA HIS A 10 -26.48 14.07 98.00
C HIS A 10 -26.63 13.01 96.90
N LYS A 11 -27.70 12.23 97.04
CA LYS A 11 -28.24 11.31 96.03
C LYS A 11 -28.77 12.18 94.88
N VAL A 12 -28.00 12.28 93.79
CA VAL A 12 -28.47 12.91 92.54
C VAL A 12 -29.29 11.87 91.79
N ASP A 13 -30.58 12.15 91.64
CA ASP A 13 -31.51 11.38 90.81
C ASP A 13 -30.97 11.25 89.38
N LYS A 14 -30.82 10.02 88.89
CA LYS A 14 -30.55 9.73 87.47
C LYS A 14 -31.85 9.94 86.68
N PRO A 15 -31.92 10.86 85.70
CA PRO A 15 -33.05 10.90 84.80
C PRO A 15 -32.96 9.73 83.82
N THR A 16 -33.85 8.76 83.98
CA THR A 16 -34.08 7.68 83.03
C THR A 16 -34.80 8.21 81.78
N GLY A 17 -34.03 8.51 80.72
CA GLY A 17 -34.56 8.79 79.39
C GLY A 17 -33.64 8.21 78.32
N LYS A 18 -33.90 6.98 77.85
CA LYS A 18 -33.19 6.40 76.69
C LYS A 18 -33.70 7.11 75.43
N MET A 19 -33.01 8.18 75.01
CA MET A 19 -33.23 8.79 73.69
C MET A 19 -32.93 7.77 72.58
N GLY A 20 -33.84 7.66 71.60
CA GLY A 20 -33.69 6.77 70.45
C GLY A 20 -32.47 7.13 69.59
N LYS A 21 -31.87 6.13 68.92
CA LYS A 21 -30.69 6.31 68.03
C LYS A 21 -30.89 7.41 66.98
N ASP A 22 -32.13 7.62 66.52
CA ASP A 22 -32.46 8.63 65.52
C ASP A 22 -32.53 10.07 66.08
N GLU A 23 -32.90 10.23 67.35
CA GLU A 23 -32.90 11.53 68.01
C GLU A 23 -31.48 11.99 68.31
N LYS A 24 -30.62 11.09 68.82
CA LYS A 24 -29.18 11.37 68.99
C LYS A 24 -28.49 11.75 67.67
N LYS A 25 -28.86 11.13 66.54
CA LYS A 25 -28.34 11.50 65.21
C LYS A 25 -28.86 12.85 64.72
N LYS A 26 -30.11 13.22 65.07
CA LYS A 26 -30.66 14.54 64.73
C LYS A 26 -29.98 15.64 65.53
N ASP A 27 -29.75 15.43 66.82
CA ASP A 27 -29.17 16.47 67.67
C ASP A 27 -27.69 16.70 67.37
N THR A 28 -26.90 15.63 67.17
CA THR A 28 -25.50 15.76 66.71
C THR A 28 -25.36 16.45 65.34
N LYS A 29 -26.35 16.31 64.46
CA LYS A 29 -26.39 17.00 63.16
C LYS A 29 -26.82 18.47 63.27
N LYS A 30 -27.61 18.82 64.28
CA LYS A 30 -27.95 20.22 64.61
C LYS A 30 -26.75 20.92 65.23
N ASP A 31 -26.05 20.26 66.15
CA ASP A 31 -24.87 20.83 66.82
C ASP A 31 -23.73 21.11 65.83
N ARG A 32 -23.43 20.16 64.93
CA ARG A 32 -22.49 20.39 63.81
C ARG A 32 -22.88 21.57 62.92
N LYS A 33 -24.18 21.79 62.72
CA LYS A 33 -24.69 22.87 61.87
C LYS A 33 -24.58 24.26 62.53
N ILE A 34 -24.49 24.30 63.85
CA ILE A 34 -24.30 25.50 64.66
C ILE A 34 -22.82 25.90 64.67
N THR A 35 -21.91 24.93 64.79
CA THR A 35 -20.44 25.16 64.83
C THR A 35 -19.77 25.34 63.46
N GLU A 36 -20.47 25.07 62.35
CA GLU A 36 -19.96 25.19 60.98
C GLU A 36 -19.51 26.62 60.60
N SER A 37 -18.36 26.72 59.93
CA SER A 37 -17.82 27.96 59.34
C SER A 37 -18.64 28.45 58.14
N ARG A 38 -18.51 29.73 57.75
CA ARG A 38 -19.29 30.36 56.66
C ARG A 38 -19.11 29.63 55.32
N GLU A 39 -17.91 29.15 55.04
CA GLU A 39 -17.54 28.45 53.80
C GLU A 39 -18.14 27.03 53.74
N GLU A 40 -18.08 26.27 54.84
CA GLU A 40 -18.69 24.93 54.95
C GLU A 40 -20.22 24.98 54.82
N LYS A 41 -20.84 26.03 55.36
CA LYS A 41 -22.28 26.30 55.17
C LYS A 41 -22.63 26.54 53.70
N MET A 42 -21.76 27.18 52.92
CA MET A 42 -21.94 27.41 51.48
C MET A 42 -21.77 26.13 50.67
N PHE A 43 -20.72 25.33 50.93
CA PHE A 43 -20.50 24.05 50.26
C PHE A 43 -21.66 23.07 50.48
N ARG A 44 -22.17 22.94 51.73
CA ARG A 44 -23.34 22.09 51.99
C ARG A 44 -24.59 22.57 51.24
N ARG A 45 -24.77 23.88 51.09
CA ARG A 45 -25.91 24.44 50.32
C ARG A 45 -25.76 24.14 48.83
N LEU A 46 -24.55 24.26 48.28
CA LEU A 46 -24.24 23.91 46.90
C LEU A 46 -24.45 22.42 46.64
N GLU A 47 -23.95 21.55 47.52
CA GLU A 47 -24.13 20.10 47.41
C GLU A 47 -25.59 19.69 47.56
N LYS A 48 -26.33 20.29 48.50
CA LYS A 48 -27.77 20.10 48.62
C LYS A 48 -28.52 20.57 47.36
N LYS A 49 -28.07 21.65 46.73
CA LYS A 49 -28.64 22.18 45.47
C LYS A 49 -28.30 21.27 44.28
N LYS A 50 -27.07 20.75 44.21
CA LYS A 50 -26.60 19.80 43.19
C LYS A 50 -27.39 18.50 43.28
N ARG A 51 -27.47 17.90 44.46
CA ARG A 51 -28.26 16.68 44.71
C ARG A 51 -29.74 16.88 44.42
N LYS A 52 -30.30 18.08 44.68
CA LYS A 52 -31.69 18.40 44.32
C LYS A 52 -31.86 18.47 42.79
N ARG A 53 -30.89 19.02 42.06
CA ARG A 53 -30.89 19.07 40.59
C ARG A 53 -30.72 17.67 39.97
N GLU A 54 -29.81 16.87 40.49
CA GLU A 54 -29.59 15.48 40.05
C GLU A 54 -30.85 14.64 40.29
N ALA A 55 -31.45 14.71 41.48
CA ALA A 55 -32.72 14.01 41.77
C ALA A 55 -33.91 14.52 40.94
N GLU A 56 -33.91 15.79 40.52
CA GLU A 56 -34.90 16.33 39.61
C GLU A 56 -34.67 15.86 38.17
N ALA A 57 -33.40 15.75 37.74
CA ALA A 57 -33.03 15.19 36.45
C ALA A 57 -33.38 13.69 36.36
N GLU A 58 -33.07 12.90 37.39
CA GLU A 58 -33.43 11.48 37.50
C GLU A 58 -34.95 11.26 37.50
N ARG A 59 -35.74 12.21 38.01
CA ARG A 59 -37.21 12.15 37.91
C ARG A 59 -37.74 12.43 36.52
N LYS A 60 -36.97 13.17 35.71
CA LYS A 60 -37.32 13.55 34.33
C LYS A 60 -36.73 12.60 33.29
N THR A 61 -35.93 11.61 33.71
CA THR A 61 -35.33 10.60 32.83
C THR A 61 -35.91 9.23 33.13
N ILE A 62 -36.49 8.58 32.12
CA ILE A 62 -36.96 7.20 32.21
C ILE A 62 -36.14 6.39 31.20
N CYS A 63 -35.41 5.38 31.69
CA CYS A 63 -34.58 4.50 30.86
C CYS A 63 -33.59 5.26 29.93
N GLY A 64 -33.05 6.40 30.39
CA GLY A 64 -32.08 7.21 29.64
C GLY A 64 -32.69 8.20 28.64
N TYR A 65 -34.01 8.21 28.49
CA TYR A 65 -34.73 9.16 27.63
C TYR A 65 -35.43 10.23 28.48
N THR A 66 -35.42 11.47 27.99
CA THR A 66 -36.25 12.58 28.48
C THR A 66 -37.46 12.76 27.56
N ASP A 67 -38.47 13.50 28.00
CA ASP A 67 -39.63 13.88 27.17
C ASP A 67 -39.24 14.56 25.84
N GLU A 68 -38.07 15.20 25.80
CA GLU A 68 -37.57 15.92 24.62
C GLU A 68 -36.60 15.08 23.76
N ASN A 69 -35.99 14.03 24.32
CA ASN A 69 -34.99 13.20 23.65
C ASN A 69 -35.49 11.78 23.36
N ASN A 70 -36.80 11.56 23.41
CA ASN A 70 -37.41 10.26 23.08
C ASN A 70 -37.23 9.96 21.59
N ARG A 71 -36.71 8.76 21.27
CA ARG A 71 -36.49 8.36 19.88
C ARG A 71 -37.78 8.18 19.07
N PHE A 72 -38.91 7.96 19.76
CA PHE A 72 -40.24 7.80 19.18
C PHE A 72 -41.07 9.09 19.17
N GLY A 73 -40.53 10.20 19.71
CA GLY A 73 -41.18 11.51 19.65
C GLY A 73 -42.32 11.75 20.63
N ASP A 74 -42.54 10.88 21.63
CA ASP A 74 -43.58 11.11 22.65
C ASP A 74 -43.15 12.21 23.64
N SER A 75 -44.00 13.23 23.80
CA SER A 75 -43.77 14.41 24.65
C SER A 75 -44.18 14.24 26.13
N ASN A 76 -44.76 13.09 26.48
CA ASN A 76 -45.29 12.79 27.82
C ASN A 76 -44.69 11.50 28.40
N LEU A 77 -43.48 11.12 28.00
CA LEU A 77 -42.78 9.91 28.45
C LEU A 77 -42.65 9.83 29.98
N THR A 78 -42.46 10.96 30.66
CA THR A 78 -42.34 11.05 32.12
C THR A 78 -43.68 11.02 32.86
N GLN A 79 -44.80 11.15 32.15
CA GLN A 79 -46.13 11.11 32.76
C GLN A 79 -46.57 9.67 33.01
N GLN A 80 -47.07 9.40 34.22
CA GLN A 80 -47.63 8.08 34.52
C GLN A 80 -48.94 7.89 33.76
N PHE A 81 -49.01 6.83 32.95
CA PHE A 81 -50.24 6.43 32.26
C PHE A 81 -51.32 6.09 33.29
N LYS A 82 -52.42 6.84 33.25
CA LYS A 82 -53.62 6.58 34.05
C LYS A 82 -54.73 6.07 33.14
N TRP A 83 -55.21 4.88 33.44
CA TRP A 83 -56.36 4.35 32.72
C TRP A 83 -57.63 4.89 33.35
N HIS A 84 -58.03 6.10 32.95
CA HIS A 84 -59.15 6.85 33.54
C HIS A 84 -60.43 6.02 33.70
N LYS A 85 -60.76 5.17 32.72
CA LYS A 85 -61.93 4.28 32.77
C LYS A 85 -61.82 3.18 33.83
N LYS A 86 -60.61 2.65 34.03
CA LYS A 86 -60.34 1.68 35.09
C LYS A 86 -60.32 2.34 36.46
N ASP A 87 -59.81 3.57 36.55
CA ASP A 87 -59.85 4.35 37.79
C ASP A 87 -61.30 4.65 38.19
N GLU A 88 -62.14 5.12 37.26
CA GLU A 88 -63.58 5.32 37.48
C GLU A 88 -64.28 4.02 37.92
N GLN A 89 -64.03 2.90 37.24
CA GLN A 89 -64.59 1.61 37.61
C GLN A 89 -64.11 1.15 39.00
N SER A 90 -62.83 1.36 39.34
CA SER A 90 -62.29 1.07 40.66
C SER A 90 -62.89 1.95 41.75
N GLN A 91 -63.21 3.21 41.44
CA GLN A 91 -63.89 4.13 42.37
C GLN A 91 -65.34 3.69 42.62
N VAL A 92 -66.06 3.24 41.59
CA VAL A 92 -67.41 2.66 41.73
C VAL A 92 -67.37 1.41 42.61
N LEU A 93 -66.46 0.48 42.32
CA LEU A 93 -66.30 -0.75 43.09
C LEU A 93 -65.81 -0.50 44.54
N ARG A 94 -65.06 0.60 44.77
CA ARG A 94 -64.66 1.05 46.11
C ARG A 94 -65.85 1.57 46.92
N ARG A 95 -66.81 2.26 46.28
CA ARG A 95 -68.07 2.71 46.93
C ARG A 95 -68.98 1.54 47.28
N GLU A 96 -68.96 0.49 46.48
CA GLU A 96 -69.75 -0.74 46.70
C GLU A 96 -69.09 -1.72 47.68
N GLY A 97 -67.92 -1.38 48.26
CA GLY A 97 -67.24 -2.16 49.29
C GLY A 97 -66.54 -3.44 48.80
N ALA A 98 -66.50 -3.68 47.49
CA ALA A 98 -66.02 -4.93 46.90
C ALA A 98 -64.59 -4.86 46.34
N HIS A 99 -63.90 -3.71 46.40
CA HIS A 99 -62.58 -3.55 45.77
C HIS A 99 -61.58 -2.79 46.66
N ILE A 100 -60.56 -3.50 47.13
CA ILE A 100 -59.37 -2.92 47.77
C ILE A 100 -58.43 -2.52 46.65
N SER A 101 -58.19 -1.21 46.45
CA SER A 101 -57.19 -0.77 45.48
C SER A 101 -55.81 -1.25 45.93
N ILE A 102 -54.89 -1.46 44.97
CA ILE A 102 -53.47 -1.56 45.30
C ILE A 102 -53.04 -0.33 46.11
N GLU A 103 -53.68 0.82 45.86
CA GLU A 103 -53.54 2.07 46.59
C GLU A 103 -54.22 2.11 47.98
N ASP A 104 -54.77 1.01 48.48
CA ASP A 104 -55.30 0.86 49.85
C ASP A 104 -54.57 -0.23 50.66
N LEU A 105 -53.69 -1.02 50.02
CA LEU A 105 -52.84 -2.02 50.69
C LEU A 105 -51.81 -1.35 51.62
N PRO A 106 -51.35 -2.01 52.70
CA PRO A 106 -50.27 -1.47 53.52
C PRO A 106 -49.03 -1.17 52.66
N GLU A 107 -48.40 -0.01 52.90
CA GLU A 107 -47.26 0.55 52.13
C GLU A 107 -46.15 -0.46 51.81
N ARG A 108 -45.95 -1.45 52.70
CA ARG A 108 -44.96 -2.53 52.54
C ARG A 108 -45.30 -3.50 51.40
N GLU A 109 -46.58 -3.79 51.19
CA GLU A 109 -47.04 -4.73 50.16
C GLU A 109 -47.07 -4.07 48.78
N ARG A 110 -47.43 -2.77 48.69
CA ARG A 110 -47.32 -2.00 47.44
C ARG A 110 -45.89 -1.94 46.94
N LYS A 111 -44.95 -1.60 47.83
CA LYS A 111 -43.53 -1.56 47.50
C LYS A 111 -43.00 -2.90 47.03
N ARG A 112 -43.50 -4.02 47.58
CA ARG A 112 -43.15 -5.37 47.11
C ARG A 112 -43.71 -5.65 45.72
N ALA A 113 -45.00 -5.41 45.50
CA ALA A 113 -45.63 -5.62 44.20
C ALA A 113 -45.05 -4.73 43.09
N GLU A 114 -44.73 -3.47 43.40
CA GLU A 114 -44.03 -2.56 42.49
C GLU A 114 -42.60 -3.02 42.21
N ALA A 115 -41.87 -3.48 43.23
CA ALA A 115 -40.53 -4.03 43.05
C ALA A 115 -40.54 -5.31 42.20
N GLU A 116 -41.51 -6.20 42.39
CA GLU A 116 -41.68 -7.41 41.58
C GLU A 116 -42.04 -7.07 40.12
N ARG A 117 -42.88 -6.05 39.88
CA ARG A 117 -43.17 -5.58 38.52
C ARG A 117 -41.94 -4.95 37.86
N LYS A 118 -41.20 -4.14 38.59
CA LYS A 118 -39.94 -3.55 38.10
C LYS A 118 -38.91 -4.63 37.79
N ALA A 119 -38.75 -5.62 38.66
CA ALA A 119 -37.86 -6.75 38.43
C ALA A 119 -38.22 -7.54 37.16
N LYS A 120 -39.51 -7.82 36.92
CA LYS A 120 -39.95 -8.47 35.68
C LYS A 120 -39.66 -7.64 34.43
N ILE A 121 -39.87 -6.31 34.49
CA ILE A 121 -39.54 -5.40 33.38
C ILE A 121 -38.02 -5.35 33.17
N GLU A 122 -37.23 -5.31 34.24
CA GLU A 122 -35.77 -5.33 34.18
C GLU A 122 -35.25 -6.63 33.53
N GLU A 123 -35.81 -7.79 33.88
CA GLU A 123 -35.51 -9.08 33.25
C GLU A 123 -35.89 -9.10 31.75
N GLU A 124 -37.05 -8.56 31.39
CA GLU A 124 -37.47 -8.44 29.98
C GLU A 124 -36.55 -7.51 29.18
N VAL A 125 -36.16 -6.37 29.77
CA VAL A 125 -35.22 -5.40 29.17
C VAL A 125 -33.84 -6.02 29.02
N GLU A 126 -33.35 -6.76 30.02
CA GLU A 126 -32.07 -7.46 29.94
C GLU A 126 -32.06 -8.50 28.82
N LYS A 127 -33.15 -9.27 28.68
CA LYS A 127 -33.30 -10.22 27.57
C LYS A 127 -33.32 -9.55 26.20
N VAL A 128 -33.98 -8.39 26.08
CA VAL A 128 -33.97 -7.59 24.83
C VAL A 128 -32.58 -7.01 24.56
N LYS A 129 -31.89 -6.52 25.59
CA LYS A 129 -30.54 -5.99 25.50
C LYS A 129 -29.56 -7.07 25.03
N ARG A 130 -29.63 -8.27 25.61
CA ARG A 130 -28.79 -9.41 25.20
C ARG A 130 -28.96 -9.76 23.72
N ARG A 131 -30.20 -9.79 23.21
CA ARG A 131 -30.47 -10.02 21.77
C ARG A 131 -30.00 -8.89 20.85
N ARG A 132 -29.85 -7.67 21.37
CA ARG A 132 -29.26 -6.55 20.61
C ARG A 132 -27.75 -6.67 20.59
N GLU A 133 -27.15 -6.93 21.75
CA GLU A 133 -25.70 -7.15 21.89
C GLU A 133 -25.23 -8.35 21.05
N GLU A 134 -26.00 -9.45 20.99
CA GLU A 134 -25.71 -10.60 20.12
C GLU A 134 -25.67 -10.20 18.63
N ARG A 135 -26.69 -9.47 18.14
CA ARG A 135 -26.74 -9.00 16.76
C ARG A 135 -25.69 -7.94 16.44
N GLU A 136 -25.40 -7.03 17.38
CA GLU A 136 -24.35 -6.03 17.22
C GLU A 136 -22.97 -6.69 17.14
N LYS A 137 -22.72 -7.75 17.93
CA LYS A 137 -21.49 -8.54 17.84
C LYS A 137 -21.39 -9.30 16.51
N GLU A 138 -22.48 -9.91 16.03
CA GLU A 138 -22.51 -10.59 14.73
C GLU A 138 -22.27 -9.62 13.57
N LEU A 139 -22.92 -8.45 13.61
CA LEU A 139 -22.72 -7.39 12.62
C LEU A 139 -21.30 -6.84 12.67
N ALA A 140 -20.76 -6.58 13.87
CA ALA A 140 -19.38 -6.12 14.03
C ALA A 140 -18.38 -7.16 13.50
N TRP A 141 -18.58 -8.44 13.78
CA TRP A 141 -17.75 -9.52 13.24
C TRP A 141 -17.80 -9.58 11.71
N MET A 142 -18.99 -9.46 11.12
CA MET A 142 -19.16 -9.45 9.66
C MET A 142 -18.59 -8.19 9.01
N GLU A 143 -18.71 -7.04 9.67
CA GLU A 143 -18.16 -5.76 9.22
C GLU A 143 -16.63 -5.79 9.26
N GLU A 144 -16.03 -6.33 10.33
CA GLU A 144 -14.59 -6.53 10.46
C GLU A 144 -14.05 -7.47 9.37
N GLU A 145 -14.73 -8.60 9.11
CA GLU A 145 -14.32 -9.54 8.07
C GLU A 145 -14.44 -8.92 6.67
N LYS A 146 -15.55 -8.21 6.38
CA LYS A 146 -15.72 -7.49 5.12
C LYS A 146 -14.68 -6.39 4.94
N ALA A 147 -14.36 -5.65 6.01
CA ALA A 147 -13.33 -4.63 5.99
C ALA A 147 -11.94 -5.23 5.74
N ARG A 148 -11.65 -6.42 6.30
CA ARG A 148 -10.41 -7.15 6.00
C ARG A 148 -10.35 -7.57 4.54
N MET A 149 -11.40 -8.22 4.05
CA MET A 149 -11.49 -8.64 2.65
C MET A 149 -11.40 -7.47 1.66
N LEU A 150 -12.02 -6.33 1.98
CA LEU A 150 -11.94 -5.13 1.14
C LEU A 150 -10.50 -4.61 1.08
N ARG A 151 -9.81 -4.51 2.22
CA ARG A 151 -8.40 -4.09 2.26
C ARG A 151 -7.50 -5.04 1.47
N GLU A 152 -7.70 -6.35 1.62
CA GLU A 152 -6.94 -7.36 0.87
C GLU A 152 -7.22 -7.24 -0.64
N SER A 153 -8.47 -7.03 -1.04
CA SER A 153 -8.83 -6.82 -2.45
C SER A 153 -8.26 -5.52 -3.02
N GLU A 154 -8.27 -4.43 -2.25
CA GLU A 154 -7.70 -3.14 -2.66
C GLU A 154 -6.18 -3.26 -2.83
N GLN A 155 -5.49 -3.97 -1.93
CA GLN A 155 -4.06 -4.26 -2.05
C GLN A 155 -3.76 -5.07 -3.31
N GLN A 156 -4.53 -6.13 -3.58
CA GLN A 156 -4.36 -6.94 -4.79
C GLN A 156 -4.57 -6.11 -6.07
N GLN A 157 -5.62 -5.27 -6.09
CA GLN A 157 -5.84 -4.36 -7.21
C GLN A 157 -4.66 -3.41 -7.37
N HIS A 158 -4.19 -2.78 -6.30
CA HIS A 158 -3.03 -1.89 -6.34
C HIS A 158 -1.79 -2.58 -6.93
N ASP A 159 -1.48 -3.79 -6.46
CA ASP A 159 -0.34 -4.58 -6.96
C ASP A 159 -0.49 -4.94 -8.45
N GLU A 160 -1.69 -5.27 -8.91
CA GLU A 160 -1.96 -5.51 -10.33
C GLU A 160 -1.81 -4.25 -11.18
N TRP A 161 -2.26 -3.11 -10.67
CA TRP A 161 -2.09 -1.81 -11.32
C TRP A 161 -0.61 -1.44 -11.43
N GLU A 162 0.18 -1.65 -10.37
CA GLU A 162 1.63 -1.43 -10.39
C GLU A 162 2.32 -2.32 -11.43
N ARG A 163 1.99 -3.61 -11.48
CA ARG A 163 2.53 -4.52 -12.51
C ARG A 163 2.19 -4.08 -13.93
N LYS A 164 0.94 -3.68 -14.17
CA LYS A 164 0.52 -3.16 -15.48
C LYS A 164 1.24 -1.86 -15.84
N ALA A 165 1.52 -1.01 -14.85
CA ALA A 165 2.30 0.22 -15.06
C ALA A 165 3.76 -0.10 -15.43
N ASP A 166 4.39 -1.08 -14.77
CA ASP A 166 5.73 -1.55 -15.12
C ASP A 166 5.78 -2.12 -16.55
N ASP A 167 4.82 -2.96 -16.91
CA ASP A 167 4.71 -3.52 -18.27
C ASP A 167 4.52 -2.42 -19.31
N PHE A 168 3.68 -1.42 -19.02
CA PHE A 168 3.50 -0.25 -19.88
C PHE A 168 4.79 0.55 -20.05
N HIS A 169 5.55 0.78 -18.96
CA HIS A 169 6.85 1.46 -19.05
C HIS A 169 7.85 0.67 -19.90
N LEU A 170 7.87 -0.66 -19.79
CA LEU A 170 8.70 -1.52 -20.60
C LEU A 170 8.32 -1.44 -22.09
N GLU A 171 7.03 -1.46 -22.41
CA GLU A 171 6.53 -1.29 -23.78
C GLU A 171 6.87 0.09 -24.36
N GLN A 172 6.70 1.16 -23.57
CA GLN A 172 7.10 2.51 -23.97
C GLN A 172 8.61 2.59 -24.24
N ALA A 173 9.44 2.00 -23.39
CA ALA A 173 10.88 1.93 -23.59
C ALA A 173 11.22 1.19 -24.89
N ARG A 174 10.60 0.04 -25.14
CA ARG A 174 10.76 -0.74 -26.39
C ARG A 174 10.35 0.05 -27.62
N LEU A 175 9.19 0.72 -27.59
CA LEU A 175 8.70 1.52 -28.71
C LEU A 175 9.65 2.68 -29.01
N ARG A 176 10.12 3.37 -27.96
CA ARG A 176 11.08 4.46 -28.08
C ARG A 176 12.41 3.99 -28.68
N SER A 177 12.93 2.84 -28.24
CA SER A 177 14.12 2.23 -28.82
C SER A 177 13.92 1.86 -30.29
N LYS A 178 12.78 1.27 -30.65
CA LYS A 178 12.43 0.94 -32.04
C LYS A 178 12.41 2.17 -32.94
N ILE A 179 11.85 3.28 -32.47
CA ILE A 179 11.84 4.55 -33.21
C ILE A 179 13.27 5.08 -33.43
N ARG A 180 14.11 5.10 -32.39
CA ARG A 180 15.50 5.60 -32.49
C ARG A 180 16.37 4.75 -33.41
N VAL A 181 16.22 3.42 -33.38
CA VAL A 181 16.91 2.50 -34.28
C VAL A 181 16.53 2.79 -35.72
N ARG A 182 15.24 2.95 -36.00
CA ARG A 182 14.73 3.29 -37.35
C ARG A 182 15.23 4.66 -37.83
N GLU A 183 15.43 5.62 -36.93
CA GLU A 183 15.92 6.97 -37.25
C GLU A 183 17.45 7.07 -37.34
N GLY A 184 18.20 5.98 -37.14
CA GLY A 184 19.67 5.97 -37.22
C GLY A 184 20.37 6.67 -36.04
N ARG A 185 19.65 6.99 -34.96
CA ARG A 185 20.17 7.59 -33.72
C ARG A 185 20.05 6.60 -32.55
N ALA A 186 20.41 5.35 -32.79
CA ALA A 186 20.35 4.30 -31.77
C ALA A 186 21.35 4.60 -30.65
N LYS A 187 20.89 4.55 -29.40
CA LYS A 187 21.76 4.49 -28.24
C LYS A 187 22.26 3.05 -28.03
N PRO A 188 23.35 2.83 -27.29
CA PRO A 188 23.82 1.48 -26.95
C PRO A 188 22.72 0.60 -26.31
N ILE A 189 21.88 1.19 -25.45
CA ILE A 189 20.73 0.48 -24.85
C ILE A 189 19.71 0.03 -25.89
N ASP A 190 19.48 0.84 -26.93
CA ASP A 190 18.50 0.52 -27.97
C ASP A 190 18.97 -0.67 -28.82
N VAL A 191 20.29 -0.79 -29.05
CA VAL A 191 20.90 -1.96 -29.72
C VAL A 191 20.75 -3.22 -28.87
N MET A 192 20.99 -3.12 -27.56
CA MET A 192 20.80 -4.23 -26.63
C MET A 192 19.33 -4.68 -26.59
N ALA A 193 18.41 -3.73 -26.45
CA ALA A 193 16.98 -3.99 -26.46
C ALA A 193 16.52 -4.57 -27.82
N LYS A 194 17.10 -4.12 -28.93
CA LYS A 194 16.84 -4.70 -30.25
C LYS A 194 17.22 -6.17 -30.30
N ASN A 195 18.45 -6.51 -29.90
CA ASN A 195 18.89 -7.89 -29.94
C ASN A 195 18.08 -8.80 -28.99
N LEU A 196 17.55 -8.25 -27.89
CA LEU A 196 16.80 -9.02 -26.90
C LEU A 196 15.32 -9.22 -27.24
N TYR A 197 14.66 -8.19 -27.78
CA TYR A 197 13.20 -8.18 -28.00
C TYR A 197 12.78 -8.09 -29.47
N LEU A 198 13.59 -7.47 -30.33
CA LEU A 198 13.17 -7.20 -31.69
C LEU A 198 13.48 -8.43 -32.56
N ASP A 199 12.42 -9.09 -33.00
CA ASP A 199 12.42 -10.09 -34.07
C ASP A 199 12.67 -9.45 -35.46
N ASP A 200 13.52 -8.43 -35.54
CA ASP A 200 13.91 -7.80 -36.80
C ASP A 200 14.98 -8.62 -37.54
N LYS A 201 15.05 -8.50 -38.86
CA LYS A 201 16.00 -9.27 -39.69
C LYS A 201 17.46 -8.94 -39.37
N ASP A 202 17.71 -7.74 -38.84
CA ASP A 202 19.04 -7.19 -38.63
C ASP A 202 19.46 -7.28 -37.16
N VAL A 203 19.80 -8.48 -36.69
CA VAL A 203 20.45 -8.65 -35.37
C VAL A 203 21.89 -8.20 -35.49
N GLU A 204 22.33 -7.38 -34.54
CA GLU A 204 23.72 -6.95 -34.52
C GLU A 204 24.60 -8.09 -33.99
N MET A 205 25.60 -8.49 -34.78
CA MET A 205 26.54 -9.58 -34.45
C MET A 205 27.52 -9.23 -33.32
N THR A 206 27.51 -7.96 -32.89
CA THR A 206 28.39 -7.46 -31.84
C THR A 206 27.94 -7.99 -30.48
N GLU A 207 28.85 -8.65 -29.77
CA GLU A 207 28.59 -9.14 -28.41
C GLU A 207 28.17 -7.97 -27.48
N PRO A 208 27.16 -8.13 -26.61
CA PRO A 208 26.59 -7.05 -25.81
C PRO A 208 27.60 -6.26 -24.97
N TYR A 209 28.61 -6.94 -24.42
CA TYR A 209 29.64 -6.32 -23.58
C TYR A 209 30.64 -5.45 -24.37
N LYS A 210 30.71 -5.57 -25.71
CA LYS A 210 31.59 -4.73 -26.54
C LYS A 210 31.01 -3.34 -26.80
N LEU A 211 29.69 -3.17 -26.62
CA LEU A 211 29.00 -1.89 -26.81
C LEU A 211 29.43 -0.80 -25.82
N PHE A 212 30.01 -1.19 -24.67
CA PHE A 212 30.53 -0.26 -23.68
C PHE A 212 31.88 0.37 -24.09
N LYS A 213 32.62 -0.29 -24.99
CA LYS A 213 33.98 0.14 -25.36
C LYS A 213 33.93 1.42 -26.19
N GLY A 214 34.64 2.45 -25.72
CA GLY A 214 34.74 3.73 -26.41
C GLY A 214 33.66 4.75 -26.06
N LEU A 215 32.77 4.44 -25.11
CA LEU A 215 31.85 5.42 -24.54
C LEU A 215 32.58 6.37 -23.58
N THR A 216 32.09 7.61 -23.49
CA THR A 216 32.58 8.60 -22.52
C THR A 216 32.00 8.32 -21.13
N MET A 217 32.67 8.78 -20.07
CA MET A 217 32.16 8.68 -18.68
C MET A 217 30.69 9.09 -18.51
N PRO A 218 30.23 10.26 -18.98
CA PRO A 218 28.81 10.64 -18.83
C PRO A 218 27.86 9.72 -19.62
N ALA A 219 28.29 9.19 -20.78
CA ALA A 219 27.49 8.25 -21.55
C ALA A 219 27.38 6.88 -20.86
N LEU A 220 28.43 6.43 -20.17
CA LEU A 220 28.40 5.21 -19.35
C LEU A 220 27.47 5.37 -18.15
N GLU A 221 27.47 6.52 -17.48
CA GLU A 221 26.54 6.80 -16.37
C GLU A 221 25.08 6.86 -16.82
N GLU A 222 24.80 7.45 -17.99
CA GLU A 222 23.45 7.43 -18.58
C GLU A 222 23.03 5.99 -18.93
N LEU A 223 23.93 5.23 -19.56
CA LEU A 223 23.67 3.85 -19.92
C LEU A 223 23.45 2.96 -18.69
N GLN A 224 24.18 3.19 -17.60
CA GLN A 224 23.96 2.48 -16.34
C GLN A 224 22.54 2.70 -15.82
N LYS A 225 22.07 3.96 -15.78
CA LYS A 225 20.70 4.29 -15.33
C LYS A 225 19.66 3.65 -16.24
N ASP A 226 19.87 3.68 -17.55
CA ASP A 226 18.98 3.04 -18.52
C ASP A 226 18.93 1.50 -18.31
N ILE A 227 20.08 0.85 -18.06
CA ILE A 227 20.16 -0.59 -17.74
C ILE A 227 19.43 -0.91 -16.43
N GLU A 228 19.56 -0.07 -15.40
CA GLU A 228 18.87 -0.26 -14.12
C GLU A 228 17.34 -0.18 -14.27
N VAL A 229 16.85 0.74 -15.10
CA VAL A 229 15.43 0.80 -15.44
C VAL A 229 14.97 -0.50 -16.11
N HIS A 230 15.72 -1.01 -17.08
CA HIS A 230 15.38 -2.28 -17.73
C HIS A 230 15.47 -3.48 -16.78
N ARG A 231 16.42 -3.50 -15.84
CA ARG A 231 16.53 -4.54 -14.81
C ARG A 231 15.28 -4.60 -13.92
N ASN A 232 14.74 -3.44 -13.55
CA ASN A 232 13.57 -3.37 -12.66
C ASN A 232 12.27 -3.72 -13.38
N LEU A 233 12.18 -3.40 -14.68
CA LEU A 233 10.97 -3.61 -15.48
C LEU A 233 10.93 -5.00 -16.16
N ASP A 234 12.06 -5.52 -16.65
CA ASP A 234 12.10 -6.77 -17.42
C ASP A 234 12.42 -8.00 -16.56
N ARG A 235 11.35 -8.65 -16.09
CA ARG A 235 11.43 -9.87 -15.28
C ARG A 235 11.87 -11.10 -16.07
N ASN A 236 11.67 -11.12 -17.39
CA ASN A 236 11.96 -12.30 -18.21
C ASN A 236 13.45 -12.44 -18.53
N ASN A 237 14.16 -11.33 -18.65
CA ASN A 237 15.60 -11.30 -18.94
C ASN A 237 16.41 -10.68 -17.80
N SER A 238 15.98 -10.88 -16.56
CA SER A 238 16.66 -10.36 -15.36
C SER A 238 18.15 -10.73 -15.33
N GLU A 239 18.47 -11.98 -15.67
CA GLU A 239 19.84 -12.49 -15.72
C GLU A 239 20.74 -11.76 -16.72
N PHE A 240 20.18 -11.32 -17.86
CA PHE A 240 20.91 -10.54 -18.85
C PHE A 240 21.22 -9.15 -18.30
N TRP A 241 20.21 -8.45 -17.77
CA TRP A 241 20.37 -7.11 -17.23
C TRP A 241 21.27 -7.06 -16.00
N GLU A 242 21.22 -8.07 -15.13
CA GLU A 242 22.15 -8.20 -14.00
C GLU A 242 23.60 -8.34 -14.43
N ALA A 243 23.88 -9.20 -15.42
CA ALA A 243 25.21 -9.32 -15.98
C ALA A 243 25.66 -8.02 -16.66
N MET A 244 24.74 -7.27 -17.29
CA MET A 244 25.04 -5.96 -17.88
C MET A 244 25.39 -4.90 -16.84
N VAL A 245 24.73 -4.86 -15.68
CA VAL A 245 25.07 -3.94 -14.58
C VAL A 245 26.51 -4.18 -14.11
N VAL A 246 26.89 -5.45 -13.92
CA VAL A 246 28.25 -5.82 -13.49
C VAL A 246 29.29 -5.37 -14.51
N VAL A 247 29.05 -5.61 -15.80
CA VAL A 247 29.96 -5.19 -16.88
C VAL A 247 30.03 -3.67 -16.99
N CYS A 248 28.90 -2.96 -16.86
CA CYS A 248 28.89 -1.50 -16.88
C CYS A 248 29.71 -0.91 -15.71
N GLY A 249 29.61 -1.53 -14.52
CA GLY A 249 30.41 -1.16 -13.35
C GLY A 249 31.91 -1.31 -13.59
N ASP A 250 32.34 -2.44 -14.15
CA ASP A 250 33.73 -2.73 -14.51
C ASP A 250 34.28 -1.72 -15.52
N GLU A 251 33.55 -1.46 -16.61
CA GLU A 251 34.00 -0.53 -17.66
C GLU A 251 34.05 0.92 -17.15
N MET A 252 33.17 1.32 -16.21
CA MET A 252 33.27 2.61 -15.53
C MET A 252 34.51 2.70 -14.63
N GLU A 253 34.86 1.64 -13.90
CA GLU A 253 36.09 1.60 -13.11
C GLU A 253 37.33 1.68 -14.01
N GLU A 254 37.35 0.95 -15.13
CA GLU A 254 38.43 1.00 -16.11
C GLU A 254 38.55 2.40 -16.72
N ALA A 255 37.44 3.04 -17.08
CA ALA A 255 37.44 4.39 -17.62
C ALA A 255 37.95 5.42 -16.59
N LYS A 256 37.55 5.30 -15.32
CA LYS A 256 38.10 6.12 -14.21
C LYS A 256 39.61 5.91 -14.03
N LYS A 257 40.08 4.66 -14.04
CA LYS A 257 41.50 4.32 -13.96
C LYS A 257 42.28 4.86 -15.16
N ALA A 258 41.70 4.81 -16.36
CA ALA A 258 42.30 5.35 -17.57
C ALA A 258 42.40 6.88 -17.55
N GLU A 259 41.40 7.59 -17.01
CA GLU A 259 41.46 9.04 -16.80
C GLU A 259 42.49 9.42 -15.73
N ALA A 260 42.55 8.69 -14.61
CA ALA A 260 43.57 8.89 -13.58
C ALA A 260 45.00 8.70 -14.14
N ASN A 261 45.22 7.65 -14.93
CA ASN A 261 46.51 7.39 -15.60
C ASN A 261 46.88 8.45 -16.66
N LYS A 262 45.90 9.07 -17.33
CA LYS A 262 46.15 10.19 -18.25
C LYS A 262 46.56 11.48 -17.49
N GLY A 263 46.01 11.69 -16.29
CA GLY A 263 46.33 12.83 -15.42
C GLY A 263 47.67 12.67 -14.66
N GLN A 264 48.05 11.44 -14.31
CA GLN A 264 49.27 11.12 -13.57
C GLN A 264 50.41 10.65 -14.49
N ARG A 265 50.92 11.52 -15.36
CA ARG A 265 52.21 11.26 -16.03
C ARG A 265 53.44 11.42 -15.11
N ASN A 266 53.29 11.76 -13.81
CA ASN A 266 54.45 12.13 -12.99
C ASN A 266 54.46 11.74 -11.49
N LEU A 267 53.46 11.10 -10.89
CA LEU A 267 53.64 10.64 -9.49
C LEU A 267 52.58 9.61 -9.08
N SER A 268 53.05 8.48 -8.53
CA SER A 268 52.30 7.42 -7.86
C SER A 268 51.85 6.22 -8.70
N SER A 269 52.81 5.34 -9.00
CA SER A 269 52.60 3.92 -9.31
C SER A 269 52.32 3.10 -8.02
N PHE A 270 51.51 3.63 -7.10
CA PHE A 270 51.33 3.06 -5.76
C PHE A 270 49.86 3.07 -5.32
N ASP A 271 48.98 2.45 -6.13
CA ASP A 271 47.69 1.97 -5.62
C ASP A 271 47.28 0.71 -6.41
N GLY A 272 47.39 -0.46 -5.79
CA GLY A 272 46.90 -1.72 -6.35
C GLY A 272 47.94 -2.73 -6.85
N GLY A 273 49.00 -2.98 -6.08
CA GLY A 273 49.56 -4.30 -5.69
C GLY A 273 49.79 -5.48 -6.66
N VAL A 274 49.36 -5.46 -7.93
CA VAL A 274 49.55 -6.58 -8.86
C VAL A 274 50.03 -6.02 -10.21
N HIS A 275 51.20 -6.48 -10.66
CA HIS A 275 51.78 -6.07 -11.94
C HIS A 275 50.76 -6.22 -13.09
N SER A 276 50.63 -5.19 -13.95
CA SER A 276 49.78 -5.21 -15.15
C SER A 276 49.96 -6.48 -16.01
N ALA A 277 51.15 -7.07 -16.01
CA ALA A 277 51.42 -8.33 -16.69
C ALA A 277 50.66 -9.54 -16.10
N VAL A 278 50.64 -9.68 -14.77
CA VAL A 278 49.88 -10.73 -14.07
C VAL A 278 48.39 -10.49 -14.29
N GLN A 279 47.98 -9.22 -14.31
CA GLN A 279 46.62 -8.84 -14.60
C GLN A 279 46.17 -9.27 -16.02
N GLU A 280 47.01 -9.10 -17.03
CA GLU A 280 46.74 -9.56 -18.40
C GLU A 280 46.73 -11.09 -18.50
N GLU A 281 47.60 -11.78 -17.76
CA GLU A 281 47.64 -13.23 -17.72
C GLU A 281 46.36 -13.82 -17.10
N VAL A 282 45.85 -13.23 -16.01
CA VAL A 282 44.58 -13.62 -15.39
C VAL A 282 43.41 -13.42 -16.36
N VAL A 283 43.38 -12.31 -17.11
CA VAL A 283 42.35 -12.08 -18.14
C VAL A 283 42.46 -13.10 -19.27
N ARG A 284 43.68 -13.42 -19.73
CA ARG A 284 43.93 -14.46 -20.73
C ARG A 284 43.51 -15.84 -20.23
N MET A 285 43.75 -16.14 -18.95
CA MET A 285 43.34 -17.38 -18.32
C MET A 285 41.81 -17.53 -18.34
N PHE A 286 41.04 -16.45 -18.14
CA PHE A 286 39.57 -16.51 -18.16
C PHE A 286 38.97 -16.38 -19.56
N ALA A 287 39.73 -15.93 -20.55
CA ALA A 287 39.25 -15.75 -21.92
C ALA A 287 38.85 -17.09 -22.57
N GLY A 288 37.62 -17.15 -23.08
CA GLY A 288 37.13 -18.30 -23.85
C GLY A 288 36.56 -19.44 -23.02
N LYS A 289 36.61 -19.36 -21.68
CA LYS A 289 35.98 -20.34 -20.78
C LYS A 289 34.46 -20.14 -20.72
N SER A 290 33.75 -21.23 -20.46
CA SER A 290 32.30 -21.20 -20.26
C SER A 290 31.93 -20.63 -18.89
N TRP A 291 30.67 -20.20 -18.71
CA TRP A 291 30.20 -19.71 -17.41
C TRP A 291 30.39 -20.74 -16.30
N ARG A 292 30.13 -22.01 -16.59
CA ARG A 292 30.26 -23.12 -15.64
C ARG A 292 31.71 -23.40 -15.23
N GLU A 293 32.65 -23.29 -16.17
CA GLU A 293 34.08 -23.42 -15.87
C GLU A 293 34.58 -22.28 -14.98
N LEU A 294 34.12 -21.06 -15.23
CA LEU A 294 34.45 -19.90 -14.39
C LEU A 294 33.84 -20.01 -13.00
N ASP A 295 32.63 -20.56 -12.88
CA ASP A 295 31.96 -20.84 -11.61
C ASP A 295 32.73 -21.89 -10.77
N ALA A 296 33.17 -22.98 -11.41
CA ALA A 296 34.02 -23.98 -10.76
C ALA A 296 35.36 -23.41 -10.28
N GLN A 297 35.97 -22.50 -11.07
CA GLN A 297 37.19 -21.79 -10.67
C GLN A 297 36.94 -20.81 -9.52
N GLU A 298 35.75 -20.22 -9.43
CA GLU A 298 35.36 -19.37 -8.31
C GLU A 298 35.29 -20.17 -7.00
N GLU A 299 34.70 -21.37 -7.05
CA GLU A 299 34.63 -22.28 -5.91
C GLU A 299 36.02 -22.77 -5.48
N GLU A 300 36.88 -23.14 -6.44
CA GLU A 300 38.26 -23.55 -6.17
C GLU A 300 39.06 -22.42 -5.50
N ILE A 301 39.00 -21.21 -6.03
CA ILE A 301 39.70 -20.05 -5.47
C ILE A 301 39.17 -19.74 -4.06
N LYS A 302 37.85 -19.76 -3.85
CA LYS A 302 37.26 -19.56 -2.51
C LYS A 302 37.68 -20.65 -1.53
N ALA A 303 37.79 -21.90 -1.96
CA ALA A 303 38.28 -22.99 -1.13
C ALA A 303 39.76 -22.80 -0.76
N THR A 304 40.60 -22.33 -1.69
CA THR A 304 42.00 -21.99 -1.40
C THR A 304 42.15 -20.81 -0.44
N LEU A 305 41.24 -19.82 -0.50
CA LEU A 305 41.20 -18.68 0.40
C LEU A 305 40.69 -19.04 1.80
N ALA A 306 39.79 -20.02 1.89
CA ALA A 306 39.31 -20.56 3.17
C ALA A 306 40.37 -21.44 3.86
N GLY A 307 41.31 -22.02 3.10
CA GLY A 307 42.48 -22.68 3.64
C GLY A 307 43.55 -21.69 4.08
N ASP A 308 44.34 -22.04 5.10
CA ASP A 308 45.47 -21.25 5.62
C ASP A 308 46.68 -21.18 4.65
N SER A 309 46.42 -21.42 3.36
CA SER A 309 47.40 -21.51 2.28
C SER A 309 47.38 -20.30 1.34
N ALA A 310 46.51 -19.30 1.61
CA ALA A 310 46.42 -18.07 0.84
C ALA A 310 47.47 -17.06 1.33
N GLY A 311 48.67 -17.11 0.76
CA GLY A 311 49.76 -16.18 1.11
C GLY A 311 49.49 -14.72 0.72
N ASP A 312 48.62 -14.46 -0.26
CA ASP A 312 48.31 -13.11 -0.74
C ASP A 312 46.80 -12.94 -0.94
N THR A 313 46.10 -12.51 0.11
CA THR A 313 44.65 -12.29 0.10
C THR A 313 44.23 -11.18 -0.86
N GLU A 314 45.06 -10.14 -1.02
CA GLU A 314 44.76 -9.00 -1.91
C GLU A 314 44.81 -9.41 -3.38
N PHE A 315 45.76 -10.27 -3.74
CA PHE A 315 45.82 -10.88 -5.06
C PHE A 315 44.55 -11.69 -5.37
N TRP A 316 44.16 -12.60 -4.46
CA TRP A 316 42.97 -13.43 -4.67
C TRP A 316 41.68 -12.61 -4.70
N ASP A 317 41.55 -11.56 -3.89
CA ASP A 317 40.43 -10.63 -3.95
C ASP A 317 40.36 -9.89 -5.30
N ALA A 318 41.51 -9.47 -5.86
CA ALA A 318 41.58 -8.87 -7.18
C ALA A 318 41.21 -9.86 -8.30
N VAL A 319 41.64 -11.11 -8.18
CA VAL A 319 41.27 -12.20 -9.10
C VAL A 319 39.77 -12.49 -9.03
N LEU A 320 39.20 -12.57 -7.83
CA LEU A 320 37.76 -12.82 -7.63
C LEU A 320 36.90 -11.70 -8.22
N LYS A 321 37.26 -10.43 -8.01
CA LYS A 321 36.55 -9.30 -8.63
C LYS A 321 36.52 -9.42 -10.15
N ARG A 322 37.66 -9.77 -10.77
CA ARG A 322 37.76 -9.98 -12.22
C ARG A 322 37.03 -11.21 -12.71
N LEU A 323 37.02 -12.26 -11.90
CA LEU A 323 36.30 -13.49 -12.21
C LEU A 323 34.79 -13.23 -12.31
N VAL A 324 34.22 -12.43 -11.39
CA VAL A 324 32.80 -12.03 -11.43
C VAL A 324 32.48 -11.27 -12.72
N VAL A 325 33.38 -10.38 -13.16
CA VAL A 325 33.25 -9.67 -14.45
C VAL A 325 33.36 -10.63 -15.63
N ALA A 326 34.35 -11.52 -15.63
CA ALA A 326 34.53 -12.51 -16.69
C ALA A 326 33.34 -13.46 -16.80
N LYS A 327 32.78 -13.89 -15.66
CA LYS A 327 31.57 -14.69 -15.54
C LYS A 327 30.36 -13.96 -16.13
N SER A 328 30.20 -12.66 -15.82
CA SER A 328 29.16 -11.82 -16.42
C SER A 328 29.34 -11.68 -17.95
N LYS A 329 30.57 -11.42 -18.42
CA LYS A 329 30.91 -11.34 -19.87
C LYS A 329 30.64 -12.68 -20.57
N ALA A 330 30.98 -13.82 -19.96
CA ALA A 330 30.68 -15.16 -20.47
C ALA A 330 29.16 -15.44 -20.51
N LYS A 331 28.42 -15.08 -19.47
CA LYS A 331 26.96 -15.23 -19.41
C LYS A 331 26.27 -14.44 -20.53
N LEU A 332 26.65 -13.18 -20.72
CA LEU A 332 26.14 -12.35 -21.81
C LEU A 332 26.44 -12.94 -23.19
N LYS A 333 27.62 -13.54 -23.36
CA LYS A 333 27.99 -14.22 -24.60
C LYS A 333 27.14 -15.46 -24.84
N GLU A 334 26.90 -16.28 -23.83
CA GLU A 334 26.04 -17.47 -23.93
C GLU A 334 24.58 -17.08 -24.26
N ILE A 335 24.04 -16.05 -23.60
CA ILE A 335 22.70 -15.51 -23.89
C ILE A 335 22.65 -14.95 -25.32
N HIS A 336 23.65 -14.18 -25.73
CA HIS A 336 23.69 -13.65 -27.10
C HIS A 336 23.77 -14.77 -28.14
N GLN A 337 24.57 -15.81 -27.90
CA GLN A 337 24.65 -16.98 -28.77
C GLN A 337 23.32 -17.75 -28.84
N SER A 338 22.59 -17.88 -27.74
CA SER A 338 21.28 -18.55 -27.75
C SER A 338 20.25 -17.75 -28.55
N ILE A 339 20.26 -16.42 -28.44
CA ILE A 339 19.45 -15.51 -29.26
C ILE A 339 19.80 -15.68 -30.74
N LEU A 340 21.08 -15.66 -31.10
CA LEU A 340 21.54 -15.83 -32.47
C LEU A 340 21.14 -17.20 -33.05
N ARG A 341 21.27 -18.28 -32.27
CA ARG A 341 20.84 -19.64 -32.68
C ARG A 341 19.34 -19.70 -32.92
N ARG A 342 18.54 -19.23 -31.96
CA ARG A 342 17.08 -19.16 -32.11
C ARG A 342 16.69 -18.35 -33.35
N ARG A 343 17.43 -17.29 -33.65
CA ARG A 343 17.16 -16.46 -34.83
C ARG A 343 17.53 -17.17 -36.14
N LEU A 344 18.65 -17.88 -36.15
CA LEU A 344 19.07 -18.72 -37.28
C LEU A 344 18.01 -19.78 -37.57
N ASP A 345 17.52 -20.49 -36.56
CA ASP A 345 16.44 -21.48 -36.70
C ASP A 345 15.15 -20.84 -37.27
N MET A 346 14.81 -19.63 -36.83
CA MET A 346 13.65 -18.88 -37.37
C MET A 346 13.84 -18.44 -38.82
N LEU A 347 15.07 -18.17 -39.27
CA LEU A 347 15.35 -17.83 -40.66
C LEU A 347 15.33 -19.09 -41.54
N GLU A 348 15.91 -20.19 -41.08
CA GLU A 348 15.89 -21.48 -41.77
C GLU A 348 14.46 -21.99 -41.98
N THR A 349 13.62 -21.91 -40.94
CA THR A 349 12.21 -22.30 -41.03
C THR A 349 11.41 -21.42 -42.00
N LYS A 350 11.68 -20.10 -42.03
CA LYS A 350 11.07 -19.19 -43.02
C LYS A 350 11.51 -19.51 -44.44
N LEU A 351 12.80 -19.72 -44.66
CA LEU A 351 13.33 -20.12 -45.97
C LEU A 351 12.75 -21.46 -46.43
N ALA A 352 12.59 -22.42 -45.52
CA ALA A 352 11.94 -23.69 -45.82
C ALA A 352 10.45 -23.50 -46.18
N ALA A 353 9.74 -22.64 -45.46
CA ALA A 353 8.34 -22.32 -45.76
C ALA A 353 8.17 -21.58 -47.10
N GLU A 354 9.05 -20.63 -47.41
CA GLU A 354 9.08 -19.94 -48.70
C GLU A 354 9.40 -20.93 -49.84
N ALA A 355 10.36 -21.83 -49.65
CA ALA A 355 10.68 -22.87 -50.63
C ALA A 355 9.50 -23.84 -50.84
N MET A 356 8.76 -24.20 -49.79
CA MET A 356 7.54 -24.99 -49.90
C MET A 356 6.42 -24.22 -50.61
N ALA A 357 6.24 -22.93 -50.32
CA ALA A 357 5.25 -22.08 -50.99
C ALA A 357 5.55 -21.90 -52.49
N VAL A 358 6.83 -21.81 -52.88
CA VAL A 358 7.25 -21.79 -54.28
C VAL A 358 7.04 -23.15 -54.95
N ALA A 359 7.21 -24.25 -54.23
CA ALA A 359 6.97 -25.60 -54.75
C ALA A 359 5.47 -25.97 -54.88
N ASP A 360 4.61 -25.40 -54.03
CA ASP A 360 3.14 -25.60 -54.04
C ASP A 360 2.39 -24.58 -54.93
N ALA A 361 3.10 -23.58 -55.45
CA ALA A 361 2.55 -22.65 -56.43
C ALA A 361 2.27 -23.39 -57.76
N PRO A 362 1.05 -23.32 -58.33
CA PRO A 362 0.75 -23.92 -59.63
C PRO A 362 1.64 -23.32 -60.72
N PRO A 363 2.02 -24.08 -61.76
CA PRO A 363 2.76 -23.55 -62.90
C PRO A 363 1.83 -22.65 -63.73
N GLU A 364 1.69 -21.38 -63.36
CA GLU A 364 0.95 -20.40 -64.15
C GLU A 364 1.85 -19.90 -65.30
N SER A 365 1.64 -20.52 -66.47
CA SER A 365 1.92 -20.00 -67.81
C SER A 365 3.28 -19.31 -68.02
N ALA A 366 4.29 -20.13 -68.31
CA ALA A 366 5.46 -19.73 -69.06
C ALA A 366 5.11 -19.45 -70.54
N GLU A 367 4.32 -18.41 -70.83
CA GLU A 367 4.23 -17.80 -72.17
C GLU A 367 3.97 -16.29 -72.05
N LYS A 368 4.98 -15.52 -71.61
CA LYS A 368 5.10 -14.12 -72.02
C LYS A 368 6.35 -14.00 -72.88
N LYS A 369 6.10 -14.25 -74.17
CA LYS A 369 7.03 -14.16 -75.29
C LYS A 369 7.67 -12.77 -75.30
N TRP A 370 8.99 -12.76 -75.30
CA TRP A 370 9.80 -11.58 -75.60
C TRP A 370 9.57 -11.24 -77.07
N ASP A 371 8.94 -10.11 -77.34
CA ASP A 371 9.00 -9.46 -78.65
C ASP A 371 10.09 -8.40 -78.56
N ASP A 372 11.24 -8.73 -79.16
CA ASP A 372 12.37 -7.84 -79.38
C ASP A 372 12.16 -7.22 -80.76
N SER A 373 11.83 -5.92 -80.81
CA SER A 373 11.95 -5.11 -82.01
C SER A 373 12.52 -3.74 -81.64
N ASP A 374 13.82 -3.67 -81.86
CA ASP A 374 14.66 -2.49 -82.05
C ASP A 374 13.99 -1.38 -82.89
N SER A 375 14.02 -0.13 -82.41
CA SER A 375 13.98 1.09 -83.23
C SER A 375 14.29 2.33 -82.38
N ASP A 376 15.57 2.64 -82.24
CA ASP A 376 16.19 3.94 -82.54
C ASP A 376 15.27 5.18 -82.62
N LYS A 377 15.40 6.11 -81.65
CA LYS A 377 15.44 7.56 -81.95
C LYS A 377 15.96 8.43 -80.79
N SER A 378 16.86 9.33 -81.17
CA SER A 378 17.60 10.31 -80.38
C SER A 378 16.84 11.60 -80.02
N SER A 379 17.46 12.39 -79.13
CA SER A 379 17.22 13.83 -78.81
C SER A 379 15.88 14.13 -78.12
N ASP A 380 15.77 15.03 -77.14
CA ASP A 380 16.37 16.36 -77.08
C ASP A 380 16.29 16.94 -75.66
N GLU A 381 17.17 17.89 -75.37
CA GLU A 381 17.24 18.70 -74.14
C GLU A 381 15.96 19.54 -73.88
N SER A 382 15.66 19.85 -72.61
CA SER A 382 15.41 21.23 -72.15
C SER A 382 15.18 21.32 -70.63
N ASP A 383 15.85 22.30 -70.03
CA ASP A 383 15.58 22.92 -68.72
C ASP A 383 14.11 23.32 -68.54
N ASP A 384 13.60 23.27 -67.30
CA ASP A 384 13.01 24.46 -66.66
C ASP A 384 12.75 24.29 -65.15
N GLU A 385 12.80 25.42 -64.47
CA GLU A 385 12.89 25.67 -63.03
C GLU A 385 11.62 25.48 -62.17
N ALA A 386 11.85 25.53 -60.84
CA ALA A 386 10.95 25.93 -59.74
C ALA A 386 9.82 24.93 -59.34
N ASP A 387 9.49 24.69 -58.09
CA ASP A 387 9.40 25.63 -56.98
C ASP A 387 9.36 24.88 -55.62
N GLY A 388 9.77 25.56 -54.55
CA GLY A 388 9.78 25.01 -53.19
C GLY A 388 8.41 25.03 -52.51
N ALA A 389 8.10 24.00 -51.72
CA ALA A 389 7.03 24.06 -50.73
C ALA A 389 7.41 23.30 -49.45
N LYS A 390 7.67 24.09 -48.41
CA LYS A 390 7.86 23.67 -47.01
C LYS A 390 6.57 23.02 -46.51
N GLY A 391 6.60 21.74 -46.14
CA GLY A 391 5.49 21.08 -45.45
C GLY A 391 5.37 21.56 -44.01
N SER A 392 4.54 22.58 -43.76
CA SER A 392 4.08 22.92 -42.42
C SER A 392 3.02 21.90 -41.98
N PHE A 393 3.33 21.07 -40.99
CA PHE A 393 2.36 20.18 -40.37
C PHE A 393 1.74 20.91 -39.17
N SER A 394 0.57 21.50 -39.37
CA SER A 394 -0.31 21.95 -38.29
C SER A 394 -1.63 21.18 -38.41
N PRO A 395 -2.16 20.57 -37.33
CA PRO A 395 -3.32 19.71 -37.41
C PRO A 395 -4.59 20.51 -37.70
N VAL A 396 -5.44 19.96 -38.57
CA VAL A 396 -6.75 20.50 -38.93
C VAL A 396 -7.69 20.43 -37.73
N LEU A 397 -8.22 21.58 -37.31
CA LEU A 397 -9.26 21.70 -36.31
C LEU A 397 -10.61 21.29 -36.95
N LEU A 398 -11.17 20.16 -36.52
CA LEU A 398 -12.52 19.76 -36.90
C LEU A 398 -13.54 20.63 -36.16
N GLU A 399 -14.05 21.63 -36.87
CA GLU A 399 -15.14 22.49 -36.42
C GLU A 399 -16.48 21.80 -36.72
N ALA A 400 -16.94 20.94 -35.81
CA ALA A 400 -18.32 20.47 -35.74
C ALA A 400 -18.61 19.83 -34.36
N TYR A 401 -18.78 20.67 -33.32
CA TYR A 401 -19.55 20.29 -32.14
C TYR A 401 -20.49 21.44 -31.79
N GLN A 402 -21.73 21.34 -32.25
CA GLN A 402 -22.86 22.14 -31.79
C GLN A 402 -23.83 21.18 -31.12
N GLY A 403 -24.07 21.34 -29.82
CA GLY A 403 -25.08 20.56 -29.09
C GLY A 403 -24.73 20.28 -27.64
N GLU A 404 -25.09 21.25 -26.80
CA GLU A 404 -25.51 21.16 -25.39
C GLU A 404 -25.50 19.78 -24.71
N ASP A 405 -24.60 19.61 -23.74
CA ASP A 405 -24.81 18.77 -22.55
C ASP A 405 -24.33 19.58 -21.33
N VAL A 406 -25.14 20.58 -20.96
CA VAL A 406 -25.04 21.21 -19.64
C VAL A 406 -25.65 20.24 -18.65
N VAL A 407 -24.79 19.55 -17.90
CA VAL A 407 -25.20 18.81 -16.70
C VAL A 407 -25.69 19.82 -15.65
N ASP A 408 -27.01 19.92 -15.51
CA ASP A 408 -27.66 20.68 -14.45
C ASP A 408 -27.20 20.19 -13.07
N ALA A 409 -26.67 21.12 -12.26
CA ALA A 409 -26.09 20.84 -10.94
C ALA A 409 -27.13 20.53 -9.83
N ASP A 410 -28.40 20.30 -10.17
CA ASP A 410 -29.50 20.14 -9.20
C ASP A 410 -30.04 18.71 -9.07
N THR A 411 -29.51 17.72 -9.80
CA THR A 411 -29.97 16.32 -9.68
C THR A 411 -29.30 15.49 -8.59
N ASP A 412 -28.35 16.03 -7.84
CA ASP A 412 -27.59 15.26 -6.82
C ASP A 412 -28.06 15.47 -5.38
N LYS A 413 -29.35 15.82 -5.18
CA LYS A 413 -29.95 16.01 -3.84
C LYS A 413 -31.05 15.03 -3.46
N LYS A 414 -31.27 13.97 -4.23
CA LYS A 414 -32.16 12.87 -3.84
C LYS A 414 -31.64 11.53 -4.34
N ALA A 415 -30.72 10.95 -3.57
CA ALA A 415 -30.52 9.52 -3.45
C ALA A 415 -30.23 9.20 -1.97
#